data_AF-A0A6J3L915-F1
#
_entry.id   AF-A0A6J3L915-F1
#
_cell.length_a   1.000
_cell.length_b   1.000
_cell.length_c   1.000
_cell.angle_alpha   90.00
_cell.angle_beta   90.00
_cell.angle_gamma   90.00
#
_symmetry.space_group_name_H-M   'P 1'
#
loop_
_entity.id
_entity.type
_entity.pdbx_description
1 polymer ?
#
loop_
_entity_poly.entity_id
_entity_poly.type
_entity_poly.pdbx_seq_one_letter_code
_entity_poly.pdbx_strand_id
1 'polypeptide(L)'
;MADREEELKKMLKKFKQFLKEVELELSTEKIKIVVFEKRRNKRRQRKWKWGEQELEEVDEIRYLGYILQKNGSDEKHIQDRKKRAAIAMKKTWSVGERIFKQDYKRRMKMFGALVESMALFGAEVWGWNMEERLDRVQRRYVKWILGLDMSTPNYILLEECKIIEIKEKALKRAVRYEEKVLESKKELVRECIKEKERNWGNGHEGKRARKRKKGLEEVRKGRTQIEAEEEQERMTADQIIEERRKKDAEERGKMIRESKYNIHYRNIVKEKLPKYLEGRMKWKNRRILARFRCGNETKAREYWKKEGEKRCSLCRRKEDLRHVIEECEITGGPKDIGKR
;
A
#
# COMPACT_ATOMS: atom_id res chain seq x y z
N MET A 1 -19.76 -5.72 22.95
CA MET A 1 -18.46 -6.16 23.50
C MET A 1 -18.57 -6.07 25.02
N ALA A 2 -17.82 -6.89 25.74
CA ALA A 2 -17.80 -6.85 27.20
C ALA A 2 -16.36 -6.63 27.65
N ASP A 3 -16.16 -5.75 28.63
CA ASP A 3 -14.84 -5.42 29.13
C ASP A 3 -14.36 -6.46 30.16
N ARG A 4 -15.31 -7.16 30.79
CA ARG A 4 -15.07 -8.22 31.77
C ARG A 4 -15.60 -9.58 31.31
N GLU A 5 -14.92 -10.64 31.72
CA GLU A 5 -15.32 -12.03 31.44
C GLU A 5 -16.73 -12.34 31.97
N GLU A 6 -17.04 -11.87 33.17
CA GLU A 6 -18.36 -12.08 33.80
C GLU A 6 -19.50 -11.43 33.04
N GLU A 7 -19.27 -10.23 32.51
CA GLU A 7 -20.24 -9.50 31.70
C GLU A 7 -20.52 -10.28 30.41
N LEU A 8 -19.49 -10.81 29.74
CA LEU A 8 -19.67 -11.63 28.55
C LEU A 8 -20.48 -12.89 28.86
N LYS A 9 -20.20 -13.57 29.99
CA LYS A 9 -20.97 -14.74 30.43
C LYS A 9 -22.44 -14.37 30.70
N LYS A 10 -22.70 -13.22 31.33
CA LYS A 10 -24.08 -12.73 31.54
C LYS A 10 -24.79 -12.41 30.22
N MET A 11 -24.09 -11.78 29.26
CA MET A 11 -24.62 -11.50 27.93
C MET A 11 -24.97 -12.79 27.17
N LEU A 12 -24.10 -13.81 27.22
CA LEU A 12 -24.38 -15.12 26.59
C LEU A 12 -25.63 -15.77 27.19
N LYS A 13 -25.82 -15.70 28.51
CA LYS A 13 -27.03 -16.22 29.17
C LYS A 13 -28.30 -15.49 28.69
N LYS A 14 -28.27 -14.15 28.67
CA LYS A 14 -29.39 -13.34 28.16
C LYS A 14 -29.68 -13.63 26.70
N PHE A 15 -28.64 -13.76 25.88
CA PHE A 15 -28.78 -14.08 24.47
C PHE A 15 -29.39 -15.47 24.25
N LYS A 16 -29.04 -16.46 25.09
CA LYS A 16 -29.67 -17.77 25.07
C LYS A 16 -31.16 -17.70 25.39
N GLN A 17 -31.56 -16.89 26.37
CA GLN A 17 -32.97 -16.70 26.72
C GLN A 17 -33.74 -16.07 25.54
N PHE A 18 -33.18 -15.02 24.94
CA PHE A 18 -33.75 -14.39 23.75
C PHE A 18 -33.91 -15.38 22.57
N LEU A 19 -32.90 -16.21 22.29
CA LEU A 19 -32.99 -17.20 21.22
C LEU A 19 -34.03 -18.28 21.48
N LYS A 20 -34.27 -18.64 22.75
CA LYS A 20 -35.38 -19.54 23.11
C LYS A 20 -36.74 -18.91 22.85
N GLU A 21 -36.90 -17.62 23.17
CA GLU A 21 -38.14 -16.88 22.90
C GLU A 21 -38.43 -16.76 21.40
N VAL A 22 -37.39 -16.69 20.58
CA VAL A 22 -37.48 -16.57 19.11
C VAL A 22 -37.40 -17.94 18.40
N GLU A 23 -37.34 -19.05 19.15
CA GLU A 23 -37.23 -20.42 18.62
C GLU A 23 -36.06 -20.63 17.62
N LEU A 24 -34.92 -19.99 17.88
CA LEU A 24 -33.73 -20.12 17.05
C LEU A 24 -32.65 -20.95 17.74
N GLU A 25 -32.13 -21.92 16.99
CA GLU A 25 -30.97 -22.71 17.40
C GLU A 25 -29.66 -22.11 16.90
N LEU A 26 -28.63 -22.25 17.72
CA LEU A 26 -27.35 -21.62 17.51
C LEU A 26 -26.28 -22.68 17.32
N SER A 27 -25.62 -22.63 16.17
CA SER A 27 -24.54 -23.57 15.82
C SER A 27 -23.26 -23.22 16.60
N THR A 28 -22.90 -24.09 17.55
CA THR A 28 -21.70 -23.95 18.37
C THR A 28 -20.41 -24.11 17.57
N GLU A 29 -20.44 -24.73 16.39
CA GLU A 29 -19.30 -24.80 15.47
C GLU A 29 -18.97 -23.44 14.83
N LYS A 30 -20.00 -22.65 14.51
CA LYS A 30 -19.83 -21.34 13.86
C LYS A 30 -19.48 -20.24 14.85
N ILE A 31 -19.90 -20.39 16.11
CA ILE A 31 -19.65 -19.40 17.14
C ILE A 31 -18.31 -19.65 17.81
N LYS A 32 -17.48 -18.61 17.79
CA LYS A 32 -16.16 -18.61 18.39
C LYS A 32 -16.00 -17.35 19.23
N ILE A 33 -15.28 -17.46 20.33
CA ILE A 33 -15.01 -16.33 21.22
C ILE A 33 -13.60 -15.83 20.95
N VAL A 34 -13.46 -14.52 20.80
CA VAL A 34 -12.15 -13.85 20.71
C VAL A 34 -12.01 -12.89 21.87
N VAL A 35 -10.96 -13.09 22.67
CA VAL A 35 -10.65 -12.22 23.79
C VAL A 35 -9.54 -11.26 23.41
N PHE A 36 -9.81 -9.96 23.32
CA PHE A 36 -8.77 -8.99 23.01
C PHE A 36 -7.84 -8.73 24.20
N GLU A 37 -6.54 -9.04 24.07
CA GLU A 37 -5.54 -8.89 25.15
C GLU A 37 -4.23 -8.27 24.64
N LYS A 38 -3.64 -7.37 25.43
CA LYS A 38 -2.40 -6.65 25.05
C LYS A 38 -1.10 -7.45 25.24
N ARG A 39 -1.09 -8.44 26.16
CA ARG A 39 0.09 -9.28 26.46
C ARG A 39 -0.24 -10.76 26.25
N ARG A 40 0.73 -11.54 25.76
CA ARG A 40 0.75 -13.01 25.87
C ARG A 40 0.97 -13.38 27.35
N ASN A 41 0.01 -13.11 28.23
CA ASN A 41 0.01 -13.81 29.50
C ASN A 41 -0.21 -15.29 29.19
N LYS A 42 0.51 -16.20 29.89
CA LYS A 42 0.34 -17.66 29.79
C LYS A 42 -1.15 -17.96 29.67
N ARG A 43 -1.54 -18.74 28.64
CA ARG A 43 -2.93 -19.10 28.29
C ARG A 43 -3.75 -19.28 29.57
N ARG A 44 -4.51 -18.26 29.98
CA ARG A 44 -5.59 -18.47 30.94
C ARG A 44 -6.60 -19.30 30.18
N GLN A 45 -6.69 -20.60 30.48
CA GLN A 45 -7.74 -21.43 29.92
C GLN A 45 -9.07 -20.95 30.47
N ARG A 46 -9.78 -20.14 29.69
CA ARG A 46 -11.13 -19.72 30.01
C ARG A 46 -12.07 -20.78 29.47
N LYS A 47 -12.97 -21.23 30.32
CA LYS A 47 -14.05 -22.14 29.91
C LYS A 47 -15.28 -21.30 29.59
N TRP A 48 -15.64 -21.33 28.31
CA TRP A 48 -16.84 -20.69 27.81
C TRP A 48 -17.90 -21.76 27.57
N LYS A 49 -19.05 -21.63 28.23
CA LYS A 49 -20.14 -22.62 28.14
C LYS A 49 -21.37 -22.00 27.46
N TRP A 50 -21.96 -22.75 26.55
CA TRP A 50 -23.27 -22.49 25.94
C TRP A 50 -24.22 -23.63 26.29
N GLY A 51 -24.89 -23.52 27.44
CA GLY A 51 -25.59 -24.68 28.02
C GLY A 51 -24.60 -25.76 28.44
N GLU A 52 -24.75 -26.95 27.87
CA GLU A 52 -23.88 -28.11 28.11
C GLU A 52 -22.67 -28.15 27.17
N GLN A 53 -22.70 -27.40 26.06
CA GLN A 53 -21.63 -27.36 25.07
C GLN A 53 -20.56 -26.33 25.43
N GLU A 54 -19.29 -26.62 25.13
CA GLU A 54 -18.19 -25.67 25.27
C GLU A 54 -17.96 -24.88 23.98
N LEU A 55 -17.73 -23.57 24.10
CA LEU A 55 -17.42 -22.69 22.98
C LEU A 55 -15.90 -22.53 22.82
N GLU A 56 -15.44 -22.59 21.57
CA GLU A 56 -14.02 -22.46 21.23
C GLU A 56 -13.54 -21.00 21.39
N GLU A 57 -12.48 -20.78 22.18
CA GLU A 57 -11.72 -19.51 22.17
C GLU A 57 -10.67 -19.55 21.05
N VAL A 58 -10.74 -18.60 20.13
CA VAL A 58 -9.81 -18.50 19.00
C VAL A 58 -8.99 -17.22 19.03
N ASP A 59 -7.78 -17.28 18.49
CA ASP A 59 -6.91 -16.12 18.38
C ASP A 59 -7.31 -15.19 17.23
N GLU A 60 -8.04 -15.69 16.24
CA GLU A 60 -8.39 -14.98 15.00
C GLU A 60 -9.80 -15.35 14.54
N ILE A 61 -10.62 -14.34 14.19
CA ILE A 61 -11.97 -14.56 13.66
C ILE A 61 -12.20 -13.70 12.40
N ARG A 62 -12.86 -14.27 11.40
CA ARG A 62 -13.28 -13.55 10.20
C ARG A 62 -14.70 -13.02 10.41
N TYR A 63 -14.84 -11.72 10.54
CA TYR A 63 -16.13 -11.03 10.67
C TYR A 63 -16.39 -10.16 9.44
N LEU A 64 -17.46 -10.46 8.70
CA LEU A 64 -17.83 -9.76 7.45
C LEU A 64 -16.66 -9.61 6.46
N GLY A 65 -15.80 -10.65 6.38
CA GLY A 65 -14.63 -10.65 5.51
C GLY A 65 -13.39 -9.91 6.04
N TYR A 66 -13.46 -9.33 7.24
CA TYR A 66 -12.34 -8.73 7.96
C TYR A 66 -11.77 -9.70 9.01
N ILE A 67 -10.44 -9.79 9.14
CA ILE A 67 -9.81 -10.67 10.14
C ILE A 67 -9.48 -9.84 11.40
N LEU A 68 -10.14 -10.17 12.50
CA LEU A 68 -9.86 -9.62 13.82
C LEU A 68 -8.91 -10.55 14.57
N GLN A 69 -7.86 -9.98 15.16
CA GLN A 69 -6.86 -10.72 15.92
C GLN A 69 -6.96 -10.42 17.42
N LYS A 70 -6.64 -11.41 18.25
CA LYS A 70 -6.56 -11.32 19.71
C LYS A 70 -5.76 -10.10 20.21
N ASN A 71 -4.69 -9.75 19.51
CA ASN A 71 -3.80 -8.64 19.88
C ASN A 71 -4.23 -7.26 19.33
N GLY A 72 -5.40 -7.19 18.66
CA GLY A 72 -5.92 -5.97 18.03
C GLY A 72 -5.09 -5.46 16.85
N SER A 73 -4.23 -6.30 16.27
CA SER A 73 -3.42 -5.98 15.08
C SER A 73 -4.18 -6.27 13.79
N ASP A 74 -3.85 -5.53 12.74
CA ASP A 74 -4.43 -5.70 11.39
C ASP A 74 -3.53 -6.54 10.47
N GLU A 75 -2.49 -7.14 11.05
CA GLU A 75 -1.39 -7.77 10.35
C GLU A 75 -1.87 -8.97 9.50
N LYS A 76 -2.68 -9.83 10.11
CA LYS A 76 -3.23 -11.02 9.43
C LYS A 76 -4.22 -10.62 8.34
N HIS A 77 -4.99 -9.56 8.59
CA HIS A 77 -5.89 -9.00 7.59
C HIS A 77 -5.11 -8.48 6.37
N ILE A 78 -4.09 -7.66 6.58
CA ILE A 78 -3.23 -7.14 5.50
C ILE A 78 -2.51 -8.28 4.78
N GLN A 79 -2.09 -9.33 5.50
CA GLN A 79 -1.47 -10.51 4.89
C GLN A 79 -2.45 -11.30 4.00
N ASP A 80 -3.70 -11.51 4.44
CA ASP A 80 -4.77 -12.12 3.62
C ASP A 80 -5.05 -11.26 2.39
N ARG A 81 -5.14 -9.93 2.56
CA ARG A 81 -5.30 -8.98 1.44
C ARG A 81 -4.19 -9.07 0.42
N LYS A 82 -2.94 -9.10 0.88
CA LYS A 82 -1.77 -9.24 0.00
C LYS A 82 -1.82 -10.54 -0.79
N LYS A 83 -2.17 -11.66 -0.14
CA LYS A 83 -2.30 -12.96 -0.81
C LYS A 83 -3.39 -12.92 -1.88
N ARG A 84 -4.58 -12.41 -1.55
CA ARG A 84 -5.71 -12.27 -2.50
C ARG A 84 -5.37 -11.33 -3.66
N ALA A 85 -4.79 -10.17 -3.36
CA ALA A 85 -4.34 -9.20 -4.35
C ALA A 85 -3.27 -9.79 -5.28
N ALA A 86 -2.33 -10.59 -4.77
CA ALA A 86 -1.32 -11.24 -5.59
C ALA A 86 -1.92 -12.30 -6.54
N ILE A 87 -2.92 -13.07 -6.07
CA ILE A 87 -3.64 -14.03 -6.91
C ILE A 87 -4.43 -13.29 -8.00
N ALA A 88 -5.17 -12.25 -7.62
CA ALA A 88 -5.90 -11.40 -8.55
C ALA A 88 -4.97 -10.76 -9.59
N MET A 89 -3.82 -10.23 -9.16
CA MET A 89 -2.81 -9.65 -10.04
C MET A 89 -2.32 -10.63 -11.10
N LYS A 90 -2.09 -11.90 -10.77
CA LYS A 90 -1.69 -12.93 -11.75
C LYS A 90 -2.80 -13.18 -12.79
N LYS A 91 -4.06 -13.26 -12.37
CA LYS A 91 -5.20 -13.41 -13.28
C LYS A 91 -5.35 -12.17 -14.17
N THR A 92 -5.30 -10.99 -13.57
CA THR A 92 -5.33 -9.69 -14.25
C THR A 92 -4.21 -9.55 -15.27
N TRP A 93 -3.00 -10.03 -14.96
CA TRP A 93 -1.89 -10.07 -15.92
C TRP A 93 -2.24 -10.86 -17.18
N SER A 94 -2.71 -12.11 -17.03
CA SER A 94 -3.08 -12.97 -18.16
C SER A 94 -4.19 -12.36 -19.03
N VAL A 95 -5.21 -11.77 -18.40
CA VAL A 95 -6.30 -11.09 -19.13
C VAL A 95 -5.76 -9.84 -19.86
N GLY A 96 -4.95 -9.03 -19.19
CA GLY A 96 -4.35 -7.83 -19.76
C GLY A 96 -3.37 -8.12 -20.89
N GLU A 97 -2.71 -9.28 -20.85
CA GLU A 97 -1.84 -9.79 -21.92
C GLU A 97 -2.61 -10.15 -23.18
N ARG A 98 -3.78 -10.77 -23.02
CA ARG A 98 -4.63 -11.14 -24.17
C ARG A 98 -5.35 -9.94 -24.77
N ILE A 99 -5.94 -9.07 -23.95
CA ILE A 99 -6.88 -8.04 -24.42
C ILE A 99 -6.22 -6.65 -24.57
N PHE A 100 -5.37 -6.26 -23.62
CA PHE A 100 -4.83 -4.89 -23.51
C PHE A 100 -3.31 -4.82 -23.65
N LYS A 101 -2.72 -5.69 -24.47
CA LYS A 101 -1.25 -5.78 -24.63
C LYS A 101 -0.58 -4.45 -24.95
N GLN A 102 -1.24 -3.62 -25.75
CA GLN A 102 -0.69 -2.37 -26.29
C GLN A 102 -1.12 -1.13 -25.50
N ASP A 103 -1.96 -1.25 -24.47
CA ASP A 103 -2.57 -0.10 -23.78
C ASP A 103 -2.27 -0.13 -22.27
N TYR A 104 -1.30 0.69 -21.86
CA TYR A 104 -0.87 0.81 -20.47
C TYR A 104 -1.98 1.40 -19.59
N LYS A 105 -2.67 2.44 -20.05
CA LYS A 105 -3.74 3.10 -19.29
C LYS A 105 -4.88 2.11 -18.98
N ARG A 106 -5.31 1.31 -19.96
CA ARG A 106 -6.35 0.28 -19.73
C ARG A 106 -5.88 -0.81 -18.77
N ARG A 107 -4.62 -1.25 -18.87
CA ARG A 107 -4.04 -2.21 -17.92
C ARG A 107 -4.00 -1.71 -16.48
N MET A 108 -3.68 -0.43 -16.29
CA MET A 108 -3.68 0.20 -14.97
C MET A 108 -5.10 0.40 -14.44
N LYS A 109 -6.07 0.77 -15.29
CA LYS A 109 -7.49 0.83 -14.91
C LYS A 109 -8.00 -0.53 -14.45
N MET A 110 -7.70 -1.59 -15.19
CA MET A 110 -8.08 -2.96 -14.83
C MET A 110 -7.42 -3.41 -13.51
N PHE A 111 -6.15 -3.05 -13.29
CA PHE A 111 -5.48 -3.30 -12.01
C PHE A 111 -6.19 -2.58 -10.85
N GLY A 112 -6.54 -1.30 -11.03
CA GLY A 112 -7.33 -0.55 -10.06
C GLY A 112 -8.67 -1.22 -9.73
N ALA A 113 -9.39 -1.66 -10.75
CA ALA A 113 -10.70 -2.28 -10.57
C ALA A 113 -10.64 -3.65 -9.88
N LEU A 114 -9.66 -4.50 -10.20
CA LEU A 114 -9.63 -5.90 -9.76
C LEU A 114 -8.69 -6.16 -8.58
N VAL A 115 -7.54 -5.49 -8.54
CA VAL A 115 -6.48 -5.76 -7.55
C VAL A 115 -6.54 -4.74 -6.42
N GLU A 116 -6.65 -3.45 -6.74
CA GLU A 116 -6.70 -2.41 -5.71
C GLU A 116 -8.00 -2.50 -4.89
N SER A 117 -9.12 -2.85 -5.51
CA SER A 117 -10.39 -3.09 -4.81
C SER A 117 -10.27 -4.17 -3.73
N MET A 118 -9.60 -5.29 -4.04
CA MET A 118 -9.32 -6.34 -3.07
C MET A 118 -8.34 -5.89 -2.00
N ALA A 119 -7.27 -5.20 -2.39
CA ALA A 119 -6.25 -4.73 -1.47
C ALA A 119 -6.82 -3.72 -0.46
N LEU A 120 -7.66 -2.78 -0.92
CA LEU A 120 -8.24 -1.68 -0.14
C LEU A 120 -9.48 -2.06 0.68
N PHE A 121 -9.94 -3.32 0.64
CA PHE A 121 -11.13 -3.68 1.40
C PHE A 121 -10.84 -3.59 2.92
N GLY A 122 -11.62 -2.78 3.62
CA GLY A 122 -11.46 -2.46 5.04
C GLY A 122 -10.38 -1.41 5.33
N ALA A 123 -9.90 -0.69 4.31
CA ALA A 123 -8.90 0.37 4.47
C ALA A 123 -9.38 1.50 5.40
N GLU A 124 -10.68 1.64 5.59
CA GLU A 124 -11.26 2.56 6.57
C GLU A 124 -10.83 2.22 8.01
N VAL A 125 -10.55 0.95 8.28
CA VAL A 125 -10.15 0.45 9.61
C VAL A 125 -8.64 0.33 9.74
N TRP A 126 -7.97 -0.25 8.73
CA TRP A 126 -6.52 -0.50 8.77
C TRP A 126 -5.70 0.57 8.04
N GLY A 127 -6.28 1.55 7.35
CA GLY A 127 -5.55 2.46 6.45
C GLY A 127 -4.54 3.39 7.14
N TRP A 128 -4.69 3.60 8.45
CA TRP A 128 -3.67 4.23 9.29
C TRP A 128 -2.44 3.35 9.52
N ASN A 129 -2.54 2.05 9.25
CA ASN A 129 -1.42 1.13 9.20
C ASN A 129 -0.71 1.29 7.84
N MET A 130 0.30 2.15 7.82
CA MET A 130 1.08 2.55 6.65
C MET A 130 2.10 1.46 6.23
N GLU A 131 1.62 0.25 6.00
CA GLU A 131 2.47 -0.89 5.70
C GLU A 131 2.71 -1.04 4.19
N GLU A 132 3.96 -0.98 3.73
CA GLU A 132 4.34 -1.05 2.30
C GLU A 132 4.12 -2.42 1.64
N ARG A 133 3.65 -3.42 2.39
CA ARG A 133 3.55 -4.80 1.89
C ARG A 133 2.61 -4.94 0.71
N LEU A 134 1.56 -4.11 0.64
CA LEU A 134 0.61 -4.06 -0.47
C LEU A 134 1.21 -3.33 -1.68
N ASP A 135 1.98 -2.26 -1.47
CA ASP A 135 2.62 -1.51 -2.54
C ASP A 135 3.57 -2.37 -3.38
N ARG A 136 4.20 -3.38 -2.75
CA ARG A 136 5.02 -4.38 -3.46
C ARG A 136 4.25 -5.11 -4.58
N VAL A 137 2.95 -5.32 -4.44
CA VAL A 137 2.10 -5.95 -5.48
C VAL A 137 1.95 -5.01 -6.67
N GLN A 138 1.63 -3.73 -6.41
CA GLN A 138 1.48 -2.70 -7.45
C GLN A 138 2.80 -2.43 -8.18
N ARG A 139 3.90 -2.22 -7.44
CA ARG A 139 5.24 -2.00 -7.99
C ARG A 139 5.67 -3.16 -8.88
N ARG A 140 5.43 -4.41 -8.45
CA ARG A 140 5.74 -5.62 -9.25
C ARG A 140 4.92 -5.67 -10.54
N TYR A 141 3.63 -5.40 -10.47
CA TYR A 141 2.75 -5.42 -11.64
C TYR A 141 3.20 -4.42 -12.71
N VAL A 142 3.56 -3.20 -12.30
CA VAL A 142 4.02 -2.15 -13.23
C VAL A 142 5.35 -2.52 -13.86
N LYS A 143 6.30 -3.04 -13.07
CA LYS A 143 7.57 -3.57 -13.57
C LYS A 143 7.34 -4.66 -14.63
N TRP A 144 6.36 -5.55 -14.45
CA TRP A 144 6.00 -6.55 -15.47
C TRP A 144 5.44 -5.92 -16.75
N ILE A 145 4.53 -4.94 -16.64
CA ILE A 145 3.95 -4.30 -17.83
C ILE A 145 5.01 -3.61 -18.68
N LEU A 146 5.93 -2.92 -18.01
CA LEU A 146 7.00 -2.17 -18.66
C LEU A 146 8.24 -3.03 -18.97
N GLY A 147 8.26 -4.28 -18.48
CA GLY A 147 9.38 -5.19 -18.62
C GLY A 147 10.67 -4.70 -17.98
N LEU A 148 10.55 -3.95 -16.88
CA LEU A 148 11.67 -3.48 -16.08
C LEU A 148 12.22 -4.60 -15.21
N ASP A 149 13.48 -4.50 -14.84
CA ASP A 149 14.08 -5.49 -13.94
C ASP A 149 13.49 -5.34 -12.52
N MET A 150 13.44 -6.44 -11.79
CA MET A 150 12.89 -6.43 -10.43
C MET A 150 13.73 -5.56 -9.48
N SER A 151 15.01 -5.37 -9.79
CA SER A 151 15.97 -4.51 -9.09
C SER A 151 15.82 -3.02 -9.39
N THR A 152 15.05 -2.61 -10.41
CA THR A 152 14.89 -1.17 -10.73
C THR A 152 14.40 -0.41 -9.48
N PRO A 153 15.04 0.72 -9.11
CA PRO A 153 14.67 1.46 -7.92
C PRO A 153 13.21 1.92 -7.94
N ASN A 154 12.53 1.79 -6.79
CA ASN A 154 11.10 2.09 -6.69
C ASN A 154 10.82 3.58 -6.87
N TYR A 155 11.70 4.48 -6.43
CA TYR A 155 11.50 5.92 -6.60
C TYR A 155 11.44 6.32 -8.08
N ILE A 156 12.27 5.73 -8.96
CA ILE A 156 12.22 5.94 -10.41
C ILE A 156 10.89 5.44 -10.97
N LEU A 157 10.47 4.24 -10.57
CA LEU A 157 9.22 3.65 -11.03
C LEU A 157 8.00 4.52 -10.67
N LEU A 158 7.92 4.96 -9.42
CA LEU A 158 6.81 5.76 -8.91
C LEU A 158 6.75 7.11 -9.63
N GLU A 159 7.91 7.76 -9.82
CA GLU A 159 8.00 9.06 -10.48
C GLU A 159 7.70 8.96 -11.98
N GLU A 160 8.28 7.98 -12.68
CA GLU A 160 8.11 7.80 -14.12
C GLU A 160 6.65 7.48 -14.49
N CYS A 161 6.00 6.65 -13.68
CA CYS A 161 4.65 6.20 -13.94
C CYS A 161 3.58 7.05 -13.25
N LYS A 162 3.98 8.04 -12.44
CA LYS A 162 3.11 8.88 -11.61
C LYS A 162 2.12 8.05 -10.78
N ILE A 163 2.64 6.98 -10.16
CA ILE A 163 1.82 6.01 -9.44
C ILE A 163 1.60 6.48 -8.01
N ILE A 164 0.34 6.57 -7.63
CA ILE A 164 -0.09 6.69 -6.24
C ILE A 164 -0.11 5.29 -5.61
N GLU A 165 0.65 5.13 -4.54
CA GLU A 165 0.79 3.87 -3.81
C GLU A 165 -0.52 3.46 -3.10
N ILE A 166 -0.68 2.16 -2.84
CA ILE A 166 -1.88 1.63 -2.19
C ILE A 166 -1.98 2.15 -0.75
N LYS A 167 -0.86 2.30 -0.03
CA LYS A 167 -0.84 2.88 1.32
C LYS A 167 -1.46 4.28 1.37
N GLU A 168 -1.21 5.11 0.36
CA GLU A 168 -1.74 6.46 0.29
C GLU A 168 -3.25 6.45 -0.01
N LYS A 169 -3.68 5.58 -0.93
CA LYS A 169 -5.11 5.35 -1.20
C LYS A 169 -5.85 4.83 0.03
N ALA A 170 -5.21 3.96 0.82
CA ALA A 170 -5.78 3.40 2.04
C ALA A 170 -5.93 4.48 3.12
N LEU A 171 -4.89 5.28 3.32
CA LEU A 171 -4.93 6.43 4.22
C LEU A 171 -6.05 7.40 3.80
N LYS A 172 -6.13 7.76 2.52
CA LYS A 172 -7.19 8.62 2.00
C LYS A 172 -8.59 8.12 2.33
N ARG A 173 -8.83 6.81 2.28
CA ARG A 173 -10.12 6.21 2.68
C ARG A 173 -10.34 6.28 4.19
N ALA A 174 -9.32 6.00 4.98
CA ALA A 174 -9.39 6.07 6.44
C ALA A 174 -9.73 7.48 6.92
N VAL A 175 -9.02 8.51 6.44
CA VAL A 175 -9.24 9.89 6.89
C VAL A 175 -10.62 10.39 6.45
N ARG A 176 -11.01 10.16 5.18
CA ARG A 176 -12.35 10.53 4.67
C ARG A 176 -13.48 9.81 5.40
N TYR A 177 -13.25 8.58 5.84
CA TYR A 177 -14.22 7.85 6.63
C TYR A 177 -14.43 8.53 7.99
N GLU A 178 -13.33 8.92 8.66
CA GLU A 178 -13.41 9.61 9.95
C GLU A 178 -14.13 10.97 9.84
N GLU A 179 -13.79 11.78 8.83
CA GLU A 179 -14.51 13.05 8.56
C GLU A 179 -16.01 12.83 8.38
N LYS A 180 -16.39 11.91 7.50
CA LYS A 180 -17.80 11.60 7.24
C LYS A 180 -18.53 11.13 8.49
N VAL A 181 -17.88 10.33 9.34
CA VAL A 181 -18.49 9.89 10.59
C VAL A 181 -18.73 11.07 11.53
N LEU A 182 -17.76 11.97 11.63
CA LEU A 182 -17.89 13.19 12.45
C LEU A 182 -19.02 14.09 11.94
N GLU A 183 -19.29 14.13 10.63
CA GLU A 183 -20.42 14.85 10.04
C GLU A 183 -21.76 14.10 10.07
N SER A 184 -21.73 12.78 10.28
CA SER A 184 -22.94 11.94 10.20
C SER A 184 -23.87 12.06 11.40
N LYS A 185 -25.19 12.07 11.20
CA LYS A 185 -26.18 12.06 12.31
C LYS A 185 -26.15 10.79 13.20
N LYS A 186 -25.30 9.81 12.91
CA LYS A 186 -25.21 8.54 13.65
C LYS A 186 -24.38 8.73 14.93
N GLU A 187 -25.07 9.03 16.01
CA GLU A 187 -24.48 9.34 17.31
C GLU A 187 -23.56 8.24 17.86
N LEU A 188 -23.95 6.96 17.73
CA LEU A 188 -23.14 5.83 18.18
C LEU A 188 -21.76 5.79 17.53
N VAL A 189 -21.68 6.01 16.21
CA VAL A 189 -20.41 5.92 15.48
C VAL A 189 -19.52 7.13 15.82
N ARG A 190 -20.13 8.30 16.01
CA ARG A 190 -19.45 9.51 16.49
C ARG A 190 -18.86 9.31 17.87
N GLU A 191 -19.64 8.81 18.83
CA GLU A 191 -19.13 8.53 20.18
C GLU A 191 -18.01 7.49 20.14
N CYS A 192 -18.08 6.45 19.30
CA CYS A 192 -16.96 5.51 19.16
C CYS A 192 -15.66 6.16 18.64
N ILE A 193 -15.73 7.20 17.81
CA ILE A 193 -14.54 7.96 17.39
C ILE A 193 -14.06 8.87 18.53
N LYS A 194 -14.96 9.61 19.17
CA LYS A 194 -14.62 10.47 20.30
C LYS A 194 -14.02 9.67 21.46
N GLU A 195 -14.53 8.48 21.75
CA GLU A 195 -13.99 7.59 22.79
C GLU A 195 -12.56 7.16 22.47
N LYS A 196 -12.23 6.90 21.20
CA LYS A 196 -10.85 6.65 20.78
C LYS A 196 -9.94 7.86 21.02
N GLU A 197 -10.48 9.08 20.86
CA GLU A 197 -9.76 10.33 21.09
C GLU A 197 -9.64 10.64 22.60
N ARG A 198 -10.63 10.31 23.42
CA ARG A 198 -10.60 10.45 24.89
C ARG A 198 -9.59 9.50 25.55
N ASN A 199 -9.43 8.30 24.99
CA ASN A 199 -8.46 7.32 25.48
C ASN A 199 -7.00 7.60 25.05
N TRP A 200 -6.76 8.75 24.41
CA TRP A 200 -5.44 9.21 23.98
C TRP A 200 -4.56 9.57 25.19
N GLY A 201 -3.29 9.15 25.17
CA GLY A 201 -2.32 9.39 26.23
C GLY A 201 -2.40 8.44 27.43
N ASN A 202 -3.52 7.77 27.65
CA ASN A 202 -3.78 7.02 28.89
C ASN A 202 -3.13 5.63 28.96
N GLY A 203 -2.24 5.25 28.04
CA GLY A 203 -1.64 3.90 27.98
C GLY A 203 -2.62 2.76 27.59
N HIS A 204 -3.93 3.01 27.70
CA HIS A 204 -5.03 2.14 27.29
C HIS A 204 -5.28 2.10 25.77
N GLU A 205 -4.57 2.91 24.98
CA GLU A 205 -4.63 2.89 23.53
C GLU A 205 -4.33 1.51 22.90
N GLY A 206 -5.20 1.07 22.00
CA GLY A 206 -4.96 -0.08 21.14
C GLY A 206 -3.92 0.21 20.05
N LYS A 207 -3.38 -0.82 19.41
CA LYS A 207 -2.35 -0.69 18.35
C LYS A 207 -2.79 0.25 17.21
N ARG A 208 -4.07 0.22 16.85
CA ARG A 208 -4.65 1.07 15.80
C ARG A 208 -4.59 2.56 16.16
N ALA A 209 -5.00 2.92 17.38
CA ALA A 209 -4.99 4.30 17.87
C ALA A 209 -3.57 4.87 17.87
N ARG A 210 -2.57 4.08 18.31
CA ARG A 210 -1.15 4.47 18.26
C ARG A 210 -0.65 4.76 16.85
N LYS A 211 -1.04 3.94 15.86
CA LYS A 211 -0.66 4.15 14.45
C LYS A 211 -1.31 5.40 13.86
N ARG A 212 -2.60 5.63 14.16
CA ARG A 212 -3.31 6.88 13.80
C ARG A 212 -2.62 8.10 14.40
N LYS A 213 -2.32 8.07 15.70
CA LYS A 213 -1.59 9.14 16.41
C LYS A 213 -0.26 9.45 15.75
N LYS A 214 0.57 8.44 15.53
CA LYS A 214 1.87 8.61 14.86
C LYS A 214 1.69 9.23 13.47
N GLY A 215 0.71 8.78 12.70
CA GLY A 215 0.42 9.33 11.37
C GLY A 215 0.01 10.80 11.40
N LEU A 216 -0.81 11.22 12.38
CA LEU A 216 -1.21 12.62 12.56
C LEU A 216 -0.06 13.50 13.06
N GLU A 217 0.75 13.01 14.00
CA GLU A 217 1.94 13.72 14.50
C GLU A 217 3.00 13.92 13.39
N GLU A 218 3.18 12.92 12.51
CA GLU A 218 4.09 13.04 11.35
C GLU A 218 3.65 14.14 10.38
N VAL A 219 2.34 14.36 10.22
CA VAL A 219 1.79 15.42 9.37
C VAL A 219 1.96 16.78 10.04
N ARG A 220 1.69 16.89 11.35
CA ARG A 220 1.91 18.14 12.10
C ARG A 220 3.37 18.59 12.10
N LYS A 221 4.31 17.67 12.32
CA LYS A 221 5.76 17.97 12.34
C LYS A 221 6.35 18.34 10.99
N GLY A 222 5.62 18.10 9.89
CA GLY A 222 6.06 18.47 8.54
C GLY A 222 5.85 19.94 8.19
N ARG A 223 5.14 20.70 9.02
CA ARG A 223 4.81 22.11 8.78
C ARG A 223 5.94 23.06 9.19
N THR A 224 6.06 24.17 8.47
CA THR A 224 6.86 25.34 8.86
C THR A 224 6.20 26.06 10.05
N GLN A 225 7.00 26.78 10.86
CA GLN A 225 6.54 27.47 12.08
C GLN A 225 5.37 28.45 11.85
N ILE A 226 5.21 28.96 10.63
CA ILE A 226 4.17 29.92 10.23
C ILE A 226 2.77 29.26 10.13
N GLU A 227 2.68 27.96 9.82
CA GLU A 227 1.40 27.22 9.74
C GLU A 227 0.97 26.58 11.07
N ALA A 228 1.79 26.74 12.12
CA ALA A 228 1.52 26.27 13.47
C ALA A 228 0.78 27.31 14.33
N GLU A 229 0.72 28.58 13.89
CA GLU A 229 0.03 29.65 14.64
C GLU A 229 -1.49 29.68 14.41
N GLU A 230 -2.02 28.99 13.38
CA GLU A 230 -3.46 28.79 13.14
C GLU A 230 -4.03 27.53 13.85
N GLU A 231 -3.42 27.13 14.97
CA GLU A 231 -3.64 25.81 15.58
C GLU A 231 -4.83 25.78 16.55
N GLN A 232 -6.04 25.70 15.99
CA GLN A 232 -7.19 25.11 16.70
C GLN A 232 -8.14 24.32 15.78
N GLU A 233 -8.10 24.55 14.46
CA GLU A 233 -8.98 23.85 13.51
C GLU A 233 -8.46 22.46 13.15
N ARG A 234 -9.36 21.48 13.16
CA ARG A 234 -9.05 20.12 12.72
C ARG A 234 -8.69 20.14 11.24
N MET A 235 -7.50 19.65 10.89
CA MET A 235 -7.11 19.51 9.49
C MET A 235 -8.11 18.65 8.72
N THR A 236 -8.43 19.07 7.50
CA THR A 236 -9.23 18.26 6.58
C THR A 236 -8.41 17.08 6.05
N ALA A 237 -9.09 16.04 5.57
CA ALA A 237 -8.47 14.86 4.99
C ALA A 237 -7.61 15.23 3.79
N ASP A 238 -8.09 16.17 2.98
CA ASP A 238 -7.35 16.58 1.79
C ASP A 238 -6.07 17.35 2.18
N GLN A 239 -6.06 18.16 3.26
CA GLN A 239 -4.84 18.74 3.82
C GLN A 239 -3.86 17.68 4.33
N ILE A 240 -4.34 16.70 5.11
CA ILE A 240 -3.51 15.60 5.65
C ILE A 240 -2.85 14.81 4.52
N ILE A 241 -3.61 14.53 3.44
CA ILE A 241 -3.11 13.79 2.28
C ILE A 241 -2.10 14.63 1.50
N GLU A 242 -2.37 15.92 1.31
CA GLU A 242 -1.53 16.79 0.49
C GLU A 242 -0.17 17.06 1.15
N GLU A 243 -0.14 17.35 2.45
CA GLU A 243 1.13 17.53 3.19
C GLU A 243 2.00 16.27 3.12
N ARG A 244 1.37 15.10 3.21
CA ARG A 244 2.08 13.83 3.08
C ARG A 244 2.60 13.60 1.67
N ARG A 245 1.83 13.98 0.64
CA ARG A 245 2.28 13.89 -0.76
C ARG A 245 3.47 14.79 -1.04
N LYS A 246 3.47 16.02 -0.51
CA LYS A 246 4.59 16.95 -0.62
C LYS A 246 5.85 16.32 -0.04
N LYS A 247 5.78 15.84 1.20
CA LYS A 247 6.91 15.15 1.85
C LYS A 247 7.41 13.93 1.07
N ASP A 248 6.51 13.04 0.65
CA ASP A 248 6.89 11.86 -0.14
C ASP A 248 7.51 12.27 -1.50
N ALA A 249 7.04 13.35 -2.12
CA ALA A 249 7.60 13.89 -3.36
C ALA A 249 8.98 14.52 -3.16
N GLU A 250 9.19 15.25 -2.07
CA GLU A 250 10.49 15.81 -1.69
C GLU A 250 11.53 14.71 -1.44
N GLU A 251 11.18 13.69 -0.65
CA GLU A 251 12.03 12.53 -0.39
C GLU A 251 12.38 11.81 -1.71
N ARG A 252 11.38 11.61 -2.59
CA ARG A 252 11.63 11.05 -3.93
C ARG A 252 12.54 11.94 -4.77
N GLY A 253 12.33 13.25 -4.76
CA GLY A 253 13.16 14.22 -5.47
C GLY A 253 14.62 14.18 -5.01
N LYS A 254 14.85 14.08 -3.69
CA LYS A 254 16.19 13.90 -3.12
C LYS A 254 16.83 12.61 -3.60
N MET A 255 16.11 11.48 -3.51
CA MET A 255 16.61 10.18 -4.02
C MET A 255 16.93 10.20 -5.51
N ILE A 256 16.17 10.93 -6.32
CA ILE A 256 16.43 11.10 -7.76
C ILE A 256 17.69 11.92 -8.00
N ARG A 257 17.88 13.03 -7.28
CA ARG A 257 19.07 13.89 -7.41
C ARG A 257 20.35 13.16 -7.01
N GLU A 258 20.28 12.34 -5.97
CA GLU A 258 21.40 11.56 -5.43
C GLU A 258 21.56 10.18 -6.10
N SER A 259 20.72 9.85 -7.09
CA SER A 259 20.69 8.54 -7.71
C SER A 259 21.97 8.25 -8.49
N LYS A 260 22.73 7.25 -8.01
CA LYS A 260 23.85 6.65 -8.75
C LYS A 260 23.39 5.61 -9.78
N TYR A 261 22.13 5.17 -9.71
CA TYR A 261 21.58 4.13 -10.59
C TYR A 261 21.30 4.66 -11.99
N ASN A 262 20.74 5.88 -12.08
CA ASN A 262 20.52 6.58 -13.36
C ASN A 262 20.72 8.09 -13.17
N ILE A 263 21.96 8.53 -13.37
CA ILE A 263 22.37 9.93 -13.23
C ILE A 263 21.65 10.88 -14.19
N HIS A 264 21.16 10.36 -15.32
CA HIS A 264 20.46 11.15 -16.33
C HIS A 264 18.96 11.25 -16.04
N TYR A 265 18.42 10.43 -15.13
CA TYR A 265 16.98 10.40 -14.83
C TYR A 265 16.46 11.78 -14.40
N ARG A 266 17.24 12.50 -13.60
CA ARG A 266 16.93 13.86 -13.14
C ARG A 266 16.71 14.88 -14.28
N ASN A 267 17.28 14.64 -15.46
CA ASN A 267 17.13 15.54 -16.62
C ASN A 267 15.97 15.13 -17.54
N ILE A 268 15.51 13.88 -17.47
CA ILE A 268 14.46 13.34 -18.36
C ILE A 268 13.12 13.17 -17.65
N VAL A 269 13.08 13.31 -16.32
CA VAL A 269 11.87 13.25 -15.52
C VAL A 269 10.89 14.31 -16.01
N LYS A 270 9.62 13.93 -16.09
CA LYS A 270 8.54 14.84 -16.50
C LYS A 270 7.59 15.03 -15.34
N GLU A 271 6.97 16.20 -15.24
CA GLU A 271 5.93 16.46 -14.23
C GLU A 271 4.67 15.62 -14.50
N LYS A 272 4.24 15.55 -15.76
CA LYS A 272 3.09 14.76 -16.21
C LYS A 272 3.51 13.37 -16.70
N LEU A 273 2.53 12.48 -16.83
CA LEU A 273 2.73 11.12 -17.35
C LEU A 273 3.38 11.18 -18.75
N PRO A 274 4.52 10.49 -18.97
CA PRO A 274 5.19 10.49 -20.27
C PRO A 274 4.33 9.96 -21.42
N LYS A 275 4.38 10.61 -22.59
CA LYS A 275 3.60 10.28 -23.80
C LYS A 275 3.66 8.81 -24.22
N TYR A 276 4.78 8.11 -24.02
CA TYR A 276 4.91 6.69 -24.42
C TYR A 276 4.08 5.73 -23.54
N LEU A 277 3.72 6.15 -22.32
CA LEU A 277 2.77 5.46 -21.44
C LEU A 277 1.32 5.85 -21.77
N GLU A 278 1.13 6.84 -22.62
CA GLU A 278 -0.17 7.25 -23.12
C GLU A 278 -0.52 6.53 -24.42
N GLY A 279 -1.82 6.36 -24.66
CA GLY A 279 -2.34 5.78 -25.88
C GLY A 279 -1.94 4.33 -26.14
N ARG A 280 -2.23 3.89 -27.36
CA ARG A 280 -1.82 2.58 -27.87
C ARG A 280 -0.41 2.67 -28.44
N MET A 281 0.44 1.71 -28.07
CA MET A 281 1.80 1.59 -28.61
C MET A 281 2.15 0.10 -28.72
N LYS A 282 2.94 -0.26 -29.75
CA LYS A 282 3.53 -1.60 -29.86
C LYS A 282 4.27 -1.91 -28.56
N TRP A 283 3.91 -3.02 -27.93
CA TRP A 283 4.38 -3.40 -26.60
C TRP A 283 5.92 -3.45 -26.52
N LYS A 284 6.58 -3.96 -27.57
CA LYS A 284 8.05 -4.05 -27.65
C LYS A 284 8.68 -2.65 -27.53
N ASN A 285 8.20 -1.70 -28.32
CA ASN A 285 8.70 -0.32 -28.32
C ASN A 285 8.48 0.35 -26.97
N ARG A 286 7.31 0.15 -26.35
CA ARG A 286 7.03 0.68 -25.01
C ARG A 286 8.00 0.14 -23.95
N ARG A 287 8.30 -1.16 -23.97
CA ARG A 287 9.27 -1.76 -23.04
C ARG A 287 10.66 -1.19 -23.24
N ILE A 288 11.11 -1.10 -24.49
CA ILE A 288 12.44 -0.58 -24.81
C ILE A 288 12.56 0.85 -24.27
N LEU A 289 11.59 1.72 -24.58
CA LEU A 289 11.57 3.10 -24.07
C LEU A 289 11.53 3.16 -22.54
N ALA A 290 10.70 2.34 -21.90
CA ALA A 290 10.62 2.28 -20.43
C ALA A 290 11.94 1.83 -19.81
N ARG A 291 12.56 0.77 -20.37
CA ARG A 291 13.83 0.23 -19.88
C ARG A 291 14.95 1.24 -20.05
N PHE A 292 15.02 1.97 -21.16
CA PHE A 292 15.99 3.05 -21.34
C PHE A 292 15.79 4.17 -20.33
N ARG A 293 14.57 4.71 -20.24
CA ARG A 293 14.28 5.83 -19.33
C ARG A 293 14.50 5.47 -17.87
N CYS A 294 14.21 4.24 -17.48
CA CYS A 294 14.44 3.75 -16.12
C CYS A 294 15.87 3.29 -15.85
N GLY A 295 16.80 3.32 -16.82
CA GLY A 295 18.20 2.92 -16.64
C GLY A 295 18.44 1.41 -16.62
N ASN A 296 17.56 0.61 -17.21
CA ASN A 296 17.68 -0.84 -17.32
C ASN A 296 18.53 -1.31 -18.51
N GLU A 297 18.82 -0.44 -19.48
CA GLU A 297 19.60 -0.81 -20.66
C GLU A 297 21.09 -0.48 -20.55
N THR A 298 21.51 0.29 -19.54
CA THR A 298 22.92 0.69 -19.37
C THR A 298 23.55 -0.03 -18.19
N LYS A 299 24.83 -0.40 -18.30
CA LYS A 299 25.63 -0.91 -17.16
C LYS A 299 25.93 0.13 -16.08
N ALA A 300 25.52 1.38 -16.26
CA ALA A 300 25.49 2.39 -15.20
C ALA A 300 24.71 1.92 -13.95
N ARG A 301 23.72 1.03 -14.13
CA ARG A 301 22.97 0.39 -13.03
C ARG A 301 23.84 -0.44 -12.08
N GLU A 302 25.00 -0.93 -12.53
CA GLU A 302 25.94 -1.73 -11.73
C GLU A 302 26.87 -0.81 -10.92
N TYR A 303 26.29 0.19 -10.23
CA TYR A 303 27.05 1.27 -9.61
C TYR A 303 28.07 0.80 -8.55
N TRP A 304 27.89 -0.41 -8.00
CA TRP A 304 28.80 -1.07 -7.05
C TRP A 304 30.04 -1.71 -7.70
N LYS A 305 30.06 -1.89 -9.03
CA LYS A 305 31.24 -2.38 -9.76
C LYS A 305 32.22 -1.24 -10.04
N LYS A 306 33.52 -1.56 -10.05
CA LYS A 306 34.60 -0.60 -10.37
C LYS A 306 34.40 -0.07 -11.80
N GLU A 307 34.80 1.17 -12.08
CA GLU A 307 34.59 1.79 -13.41
C GLU A 307 35.19 0.97 -14.56
N GLY A 308 36.29 0.25 -14.32
CA GLY A 308 36.93 -0.65 -15.30
C GLY A 308 36.13 -1.93 -15.65
N GLU A 309 35.11 -2.28 -14.87
CA GLU A 309 34.24 -3.46 -15.08
C GLU A 309 32.95 -3.09 -15.84
N LYS A 310 32.59 -1.81 -15.90
CA LYS A 310 31.40 -1.30 -16.61
C LYS A 310 31.71 -1.12 -18.10
N ARG A 311 32.09 -2.23 -18.75
CA ARG A 311 32.48 -2.24 -20.16
C ARG A 311 31.34 -2.71 -21.05
N CYS A 312 31.21 -2.13 -22.24
CA CYS A 312 30.24 -2.51 -23.25
C CYS A 312 30.35 -4.01 -23.51
N SER A 313 29.25 -4.75 -23.43
CA SER A 313 29.27 -6.19 -23.75
C SER A 313 29.66 -6.48 -25.20
N LEU A 314 29.57 -5.47 -26.07
CA LEU A 314 29.86 -5.60 -27.49
C LEU A 314 31.31 -5.15 -27.78
N CYS A 315 31.65 -3.89 -27.51
CA CYS A 315 32.96 -3.32 -27.89
C CYS A 315 33.94 -3.10 -26.72
N ARG A 316 33.59 -3.51 -25.49
CA ARG A 316 34.43 -3.47 -24.28
C ARG A 316 34.93 -2.08 -23.82
N ARG A 317 34.43 -0.97 -24.39
CA ARG A 317 34.65 0.43 -23.91
C ARG A 317 33.75 0.76 -22.72
N LYS A 318 33.95 1.89 -22.02
CA LYS A 318 33.07 2.31 -20.90
C LYS A 318 31.63 2.39 -21.38
N GLU A 319 30.72 1.66 -20.75
CA GLU A 319 29.32 1.56 -21.18
C GLU A 319 28.46 2.60 -20.47
N ASP A 320 28.12 3.67 -21.17
CA ASP A 320 27.03 4.57 -20.83
C ASP A 320 26.02 4.67 -21.99
N LEU A 321 24.92 5.39 -21.78
CA LEU A 321 23.83 5.49 -22.75
C LEU A 321 24.32 6.08 -24.08
N ARG A 322 25.18 7.09 -24.01
CA ARG A 322 25.72 7.78 -25.18
C ARG A 322 26.60 6.82 -25.97
N HIS A 323 27.46 6.09 -25.26
CA HIS A 323 28.29 5.08 -25.88
C HIS A 323 27.48 4.03 -26.61
N VAL A 324 26.46 3.43 -25.99
CA VAL A 324 25.64 2.38 -26.63
C VAL A 324 24.86 2.87 -27.86
N ILE A 325 24.48 4.15 -27.90
CA ILE A 325 23.63 4.71 -28.97
C ILE A 325 24.44 5.39 -30.08
N GLU A 326 25.54 6.07 -29.73
CA GLU A 326 26.25 7.00 -30.64
C GLU A 326 27.72 6.62 -30.89
N GLU A 327 28.37 5.86 -30.01
CA GLU A 327 29.83 5.65 -30.05
C GLU A 327 30.25 4.18 -30.14
N CYS A 328 29.31 3.26 -29.93
CA CYS A 328 29.57 1.83 -29.96
C CYS A 328 29.58 1.37 -31.41
N GLU A 329 30.77 0.94 -31.84
CA GLU A 329 31.09 0.52 -33.20
C GLU A 329 30.19 -0.63 -33.72
N ILE A 330 29.58 -1.40 -32.81
CA ILE A 330 28.76 -2.57 -33.14
C ILE A 330 27.26 -2.22 -33.20
N THR A 331 26.78 -1.27 -32.39
CA THR A 331 25.35 -0.85 -32.37
C THR A 331 25.06 0.33 -33.29
N GLY A 332 26.10 1.05 -33.71
CA GLY A 332 26.04 2.11 -34.72
C GLY A 332 26.62 3.43 -34.21
N GLY A 333 27.94 3.60 -34.32
CA GLY A 333 28.57 4.93 -34.39
C GLY A 333 28.39 5.53 -35.81
N PRO A 334 28.58 6.85 -36.00
CA PRO A 334 28.09 7.59 -37.16
C PRO A 334 28.49 6.88 -38.46
N LYS A 335 27.50 6.61 -39.32
CA LYS A 335 27.80 6.42 -40.73
C LYS A 335 28.51 7.70 -41.16
N ASP A 336 29.76 7.59 -41.59
CA ASP A 336 30.37 8.60 -42.41
C ASP A 336 29.39 8.91 -43.54
N ILE A 337 28.63 10.01 -43.40
CA ILE A 337 28.07 10.70 -44.55
C ILE A 337 29.29 11.40 -45.14
N GLY A 338 30.12 10.60 -45.81
CA GLY A 338 31.19 11.07 -46.63
C GLY A 338 30.59 12.04 -47.63
N LYS A 339 31.11 13.27 -47.60
CA LYS A 339 31.03 14.22 -48.70
C LYS A 339 31.07 13.47 -50.04
N ARG A 340 29.99 13.57 -50.80
CA ARG A 340 30.04 13.59 -52.27
C ARG A 340 29.00 14.58 -52.75
#